data_AF-A0A8C0CTX7-F1
#
_entry.id   AF-A0A8C0CTX7-F1
#
_cell.length_a   1.000
_cell.length_b   1.000
_cell.length_c   1.000
_cell.angle_alpha   90.00
_cell.angle_beta   90.00
_cell.angle_gamma   90.00
#
_symmetry.space_group_name_H-M   'P 1'
#
loop_
_entity.id
_entity.type
_entity.pdbx_description
1 polymer ?
#
loop_
_entity_poly.entity_id
_entity_poly.type
_entity_poly.pdbx_seq_one_letter_code
_entity_poly.pdbx_strand_id
1 'polypeptide(L)'
;MSPADALDDENTFKILVATDIHLGYMEKDAVRGNDTFVTLDEILRLAQENDVDFILLGGDLFHENKPSRKTVHNCLELLRKYCMGDRPVQFEIISDQSVNFGFRVNMEVLTSFQNSFWMTSLILLSGAMNMSVK
;
A
#
# COMPACT_ATOMS: atom_id res chain seq x y z
N MET A 1 -14.61 -32.42 14.04
CA MET A 1 -14.13 -31.49 13.00
C MET A 1 -12.66 -31.82 12.78
N SER A 2 -12.30 -32.29 11.60
CA SER A 2 -10.90 -32.56 11.24
C SER A 2 -10.12 -31.23 11.22
N PRO A 3 -8.82 -31.22 11.54
CA PRO A 3 -7.98 -30.01 11.52
C PRO A 3 -7.76 -29.40 10.11
N ALA A 4 -8.55 -29.80 9.11
CA ALA A 4 -8.37 -29.47 7.70
C ALA A 4 -8.98 -28.13 7.28
N ASP A 5 -9.66 -27.42 8.18
CA ASP A 5 -10.34 -26.15 7.88
C ASP A 5 -9.72 -24.92 8.57
N ALA A 6 -8.56 -25.08 9.24
CA ALA A 6 -7.72 -23.93 9.49
C ALA A 6 -7.16 -23.52 8.12
N LEU A 7 -7.75 -22.47 7.53
CA LEU A 7 -7.30 -21.90 6.26
C LEU A 7 -5.77 -21.86 6.25
N ASP A 8 -5.18 -22.49 5.24
CA ASP A 8 -3.74 -22.55 5.04
C ASP A 8 -3.25 -21.14 4.67
N ASP A 9 -3.11 -20.32 5.71
CA ASP A 9 -2.72 -18.91 5.64
C ASP A 9 -1.34 -18.76 4.98
N GLU A 10 -0.49 -19.80 5.02
CA GLU A 10 0.81 -19.81 4.35
C GLU A 10 0.71 -19.86 2.83
N ASN A 11 -0.39 -20.36 2.25
CA ASN A 11 -0.58 -20.43 0.80
C ASN A 11 -1.70 -19.49 0.30
N THR A 12 -2.13 -18.55 1.15
CA THR A 12 -3.26 -17.65 0.86
C THR A 12 -2.84 -16.19 0.96
N PHE A 13 -2.98 -15.44 -0.13
CA PHE A 13 -2.76 -14.00 -0.11
C PHE A 13 -3.88 -13.26 0.64
N LYS A 14 -3.51 -12.44 1.62
CA LYS A 14 -4.37 -11.44 2.25
C LYS A 14 -4.09 -10.08 1.62
N ILE A 15 -5.04 -9.60 0.83
CA ILE A 15 -4.89 -8.36 0.06
C ILE A 15 -5.91 -7.35 0.55
N LEU A 16 -5.46 -6.17 0.98
CA LEU A 16 -6.36 -5.03 1.16
C LEU A 16 -6.51 -4.29 -0.16
N VAL A 17 -7.73 -4.13 -0.64
CA VAL A 17 -8.03 -3.40 -1.88
C VAL A 17 -8.71 -2.07 -1.54
N ALA A 18 -8.17 -0.98 -2.07
CA ALA A 18 -8.77 0.36 -1.94
C ALA A 18 -8.58 1.15 -3.26
N THR A 19 -9.44 2.14 -3.51
CA THR A 19 -9.38 2.98 -4.71
C THR A 19 -10.01 4.34 -4.44
N ASP A 20 -9.74 5.33 -5.29
CA ASP A 20 -10.41 6.64 -5.30
C ASP A 20 -10.37 7.35 -3.93
N ILE A 21 -9.23 7.25 -3.23
CA ILE A 21 -9.05 7.85 -1.90
C ILE A 21 -9.06 9.39 -1.98
N HIS A 22 -8.57 9.95 -3.09
CA HIS A 22 -8.55 11.39 -3.37
C HIS A 22 -7.97 12.23 -2.20
N LEU A 23 -6.77 11.87 -1.72
CA LEU A 23 -6.08 12.64 -0.69
C LEU A 23 -5.96 14.11 -1.06
N GLY A 24 -6.27 14.96 -0.09
CA GLY A 24 -6.29 16.42 -0.26
C GLY A 24 -7.60 16.97 -0.82
N TYR A 25 -8.62 16.13 -1.05
CA TYR A 25 -9.96 16.62 -1.36
C TYR A 25 -10.46 17.55 -0.24
N MET A 26 -10.89 18.76 -0.65
CA MET A 26 -11.33 19.81 0.27
C MET A 26 -10.32 20.20 1.36
N GLU A 27 -9.01 20.05 1.14
CA GLU A 27 -7.95 20.32 2.14
C GLU A 27 -8.02 21.70 2.83
N LYS A 28 -8.58 22.71 2.14
CA LYS A 28 -8.72 24.09 2.65
C LYS A 28 -10.01 24.33 3.45
N ASP A 29 -10.92 23.37 3.47
CA ASP A 29 -12.17 23.46 4.23
C ASP A 29 -11.90 23.30 5.73
N ALA A 30 -12.49 24.17 6.55
CA ALA A 30 -12.22 24.23 7.98
C ALA A 30 -12.76 23.02 8.76
N VAL A 31 -13.75 22.31 8.22
CA VAL A 31 -14.38 21.15 8.86
C VAL A 31 -13.89 19.86 8.20
N ARG A 32 -13.83 19.84 6.87
CA ARG A 32 -13.64 18.63 6.06
C ARG A 32 -12.22 18.42 5.55
N GLY A 33 -11.33 19.39 5.75
CA GLY A 33 -9.98 19.34 5.20
C GLY A 33 -9.11 18.19 5.68
N ASN A 34 -9.53 17.49 6.74
CA ASN A 34 -8.84 16.32 7.26
C ASN A 34 -9.51 14.97 6.92
N ASP A 35 -10.71 14.96 6.32
CA ASP A 35 -11.51 13.74 6.12
C ASP A 35 -10.70 12.65 5.41
N THR A 36 -10.11 12.98 4.27
CA THR A 36 -9.37 12.01 3.44
C THR A 36 -8.11 11.46 4.13
N PHE A 37 -7.45 12.25 4.97
CA PHE A 37 -6.29 11.79 5.73
C PHE A 37 -6.68 10.83 6.86
N VAL A 38 -7.81 11.10 7.53
CA VAL A 38 -8.36 10.20 8.56
C VAL A 38 -8.80 8.88 7.92
N THR A 39 -9.45 8.93 6.76
CA THR A 39 -9.83 7.71 6.02
C THR A 39 -8.61 6.91 5.58
N LEU A 40 -7.54 7.55 5.09
CA LEU A 40 -6.31 6.82 4.77
C LEU A 40 -5.67 6.17 6.02
N ASP A 41 -5.61 6.89 7.15
CA ASP A 41 -5.12 6.33 8.41
C ASP A 41 -5.92 5.08 8.83
N GLU A 42 -7.24 5.10 8.68
CA GLU A 42 -8.10 3.95 8.92
C GLU A 42 -7.81 2.78 7.97
N ILE A 43 -7.71 3.03 6.66
CA ILE A 43 -7.40 1.99 5.67
C ILE A 43 -6.06 1.31 6.00
N LEU A 44 -5.03 2.10 6.31
CA LEU A 44 -3.70 1.58 6.62
C LEU A 44 -3.65 0.87 7.98
N ARG A 45 -4.39 1.37 8.97
CA ARG A 45 -4.55 0.69 10.26
C ARG A 45 -5.24 -0.66 10.08
N LEU A 46 -6.29 -0.75 9.27
CA LEU A 46 -6.96 -2.02 8.97
C LEU A 46 -6.03 -2.99 8.23
N ALA A 47 -5.18 -2.51 7.32
CA ALA A 47 -4.16 -3.34 6.68
C ALA A 47 -3.21 -3.98 7.72
N GLN A 48 -2.75 -3.18 8.68
CA GLN A 48 -1.88 -3.66 9.76
C GLN A 48 -2.62 -4.61 10.72
N GLU A 49 -3.83 -4.26 11.17
CA GLU A 49 -4.63 -5.06 12.11
C GLU A 49 -5.07 -6.41 11.55
N ASN A 50 -5.23 -6.52 10.22
CA ASN A 50 -5.60 -7.76 9.54
C ASN A 50 -4.39 -8.52 8.96
N ASP A 51 -3.16 -8.10 9.29
CA ASP A 51 -1.90 -8.72 8.86
C ASP A 51 -1.82 -8.97 7.34
N VAL A 52 -2.31 -8.01 6.53
CA VAL A 52 -2.35 -8.17 5.07
C VAL A 52 -0.94 -8.23 4.49
N ASP A 53 -0.75 -9.01 3.43
CA ASP A 53 0.53 -9.16 2.76
C ASP A 53 0.89 -7.89 1.98
N PHE A 54 -0.09 -7.33 1.27
CA PHE A 54 0.08 -6.10 0.52
C PHE A 54 -1.24 -5.34 0.36
N ILE A 55 -1.11 -4.04 0.06
CA ILE A 55 -2.22 -3.15 -0.26
C ILE A 55 -2.21 -2.91 -1.75
N LEU A 56 -3.37 -3.11 -2.38
CA LEU A 56 -3.61 -2.85 -3.79
C LEU A 56 -4.44 -1.58 -3.94
N LEU A 57 -3.84 -0.55 -4.54
CA LEU A 57 -4.52 0.71 -4.83
C LEU A 57 -4.96 0.77 -6.29
N GLY A 58 -6.26 0.93 -6.51
CA GLY A 58 -6.90 0.92 -7.83
C GLY A 58 -6.72 2.18 -8.67
N GLY A 59 -6.29 3.29 -8.07
CA GLY A 59 -6.14 4.59 -8.76
C GLY A 59 -6.51 5.76 -7.85
N ASP A 60 -6.31 6.97 -8.37
CA ASP A 60 -6.76 8.24 -7.77
C ASP A 60 -6.44 8.41 -6.27
N LEU A 61 -5.22 8.03 -5.88
CA LEU A 61 -4.71 8.23 -4.52
C LEU A 61 -4.73 9.71 -4.12
N PHE A 62 -4.41 10.61 -5.04
CA PHE A 62 -4.43 12.06 -4.83
C PHE A 62 -5.59 12.70 -5.59
N HIS A 63 -6.23 13.70 -4.97
CA HIS A 63 -7.31 14.44 -5.64
C HIS A 63 -6.80 15.31 -6.80
N GLU A 64 -5.65 15.94 -6.60
CA GLU A 64 -5.04 16.85 -7.55
C GLU A 64 -3.84 16.18 -8.24
N ASN A 65 -3.69 16.40 -9.55
CA ASN A 65 -2.51 15.93 -10.31
C ASN A 65 -1.18 16.48 -9.75
N LYS A 66 -1.24 17.64 -9.08
CA LYS A 66 -0.13 18.25 -8.35
C LYS A 66 -0.57 18.44 -6.89
N PRO A 67 -0.48 17.39 -6.06
CA PRO A 67 -0.93 17.46 -4.67
C PRO A 67 -0.12 18.50 -3.88
N SER A 68 -0.70 19.03 -2.82
CA SER A 68 -0.02 20.00 -1.97
C SER A 68 1.14 19.35 -1.21
N ARG A 69 2.13 20.16 -0.79
CA ARG A 69 3.24 19.67 0.04
C ARG A 69 2.74 19.01 1.33
N LYS A 70 1.68 19.56 1.93
CA LYS A 70 1.04 19.00 3.13
C LYS A 70 0.44 17.63 2.83
N THR A 71 -0.32 17.52 1.73
CA THR A 71 -0.94 16.26 1.31
C THR A 71 0.10 15.16 1.09
N VAL A 72 1.17 15.45 0.35
CA VAL A 72 2.26 14.49 0.10
C VAL A 72 2.95 14.10 1.40
N HIS A 73 3.27 15.07 2.26
CA HIS A 73 3.95 14.81 3.53
C HIS A 73 3.12 13.91 4.45
N ASN A 74 1.83 14.20 4.62
CA ASN A 74 0.93 13.38 5.43
C ASN A 74 0.79 11.96 4.88
N CYS A 75 0.69 11.83 3.55
CA CYS A 75 0.64 10.51 2.90
C CYS A 75 1.90 9.68 3.22
N LEU A 76 3.08 10.29 3.06
CA LEU A 76 4.37 9.64 3.36
C LEU A 76 4.51 9.28 4.84
N GLU A 77 4.05 10.15 5.74
CA GLU A 77 4.06 9.90 7.18
C GLU A 77 3.19 8.68 7.54
N LEU A 78 1.98 8.61 7.00
CA LEU A 78 1.07 7.49 7.21
C LEU A 78 1.62 6.17 6.62
N LEU A 79 2.14 6.20 5.39
CA LEU A 79 2.78 5.01 4.80
C LEU A 79 3.97 4.55 5.63
N ARG A 80 4.81 5.48 6.12
CA ARG A 80 5.93 5.16 6.99
C ARG A 80 5.49 4.53 8.31
N LYS A 81 4.40 5.03 8.90
CA LYS A 81 3.85 4.55 10.17
C LYS A 81 3.31 3.12 10.09
N TYR A 82 2.64 2.77 8.99
CA TYR A 82 1.91 1.50 8.88
C TYR A 82 2.59 0.45 8.01
N CYS A 83 3.37 0.85 7.00
CA CYS A 83 3.96 -0.09 6.03
C CYS A 83 5.43 -0.42 6.31
N MET A 84 6.11 0.29 7.22
CA MET A 84 7.45 -0.09 7.68
C MET A 84 7.38 -0.89 8.99
N GLY A 85 8.17 -1.96 9.09
CA GLY A 85 8.21 -2.79 10.28
C GLY A 85 9.18 -3.97 10.13
N ASP A 86 9.33 -4.75 11.18
CA ASP A 86 10.28 -5.87 11.23
C ASP A 86 9.71 -7.16 10.62
N ARG A 87 8.42 -7.19 10.27
CA ARG A 87 7.79 -8.37 9.66
C ARG A 87 8.33 -8.58 8.24
N PRO A 88 8.90 -9.76 7.93
CA PRO A 88 9.38 -10.04 6.59
C PRO A 88 8.21 -10.24 5.60
N VAL A 89 8.41 -9.79 4.36
CA VAL A 89 7.47 -10.03 3.25
C VAL A 89 7.45 -11.52 2.89
N GLN A 90 6.26 -12.14 2.91
CA GLN A 90 6.04 -13.59 2.73
C GLN A 90 5.85 -14.03 1.27
N PHE A 91 5.95 -13.10 0.31
CA PHE A 91 5.83 -13.41 -1.11
C PHE A 91 7.01 -12.85 -1.90
N GLU A 92 7.12 -13.29 -3.15
CA GLU A 92 8.10 -12.79 -4.11
C GLU A 92 7.45 -12.35 -5.42
N ILE A 93 8.06 -11.35 -6.06
CA ILE A 93 7.69 -10.90 -7.40
C ILE A 93 8.56 -11.67 -8.40
N ILE A 94 7.93 -12.53 -9.20
CA ILE A 94 8.60 -13.36 -10.20
C ILE A 94 8.63 -12.72 -11.60
N SER A 95 7.83 -11.67 -11.82
CA SER A 95 7.83 -10.90 -13.07
C SER A 95 9.07 -10.02 -13.24
N ASP A 96 9.44 -9.72 -14.49
CA ASP A 96 10.55 -8.82 -14.81
C ASP A 96 10.29 -7.40 -14.28
N GLN A 97 10.99 -7.07 -13.21
CA GLN A 97 10.89 -5.79 -12.53
C GLN A 97 11.33 -4.62 -13.40
N SER A 98 12.18 -4.82 -14.41
CA SER A 98 12.62 -3.75 -15.31
C SER A 98 11.51 -3.24 -16.23
N VAL A 99 10.55 -4.11 -16.55
CA VAL A 99 9.36 -3.78 -17.36
C VAL A 99 8.33 -3.03 -16.51
N ASN A 100 8.10 -3.50 -15.28
CA ASN A 100 7.07 -2.97 -14.40
C ASN A 100 7.52 -1.72 -13.61
N PHE A 101 8.83 -1.57 -13.39
CA PHE A 101 9.45 -0.49 -12.62
C PHE A 101 10.58 0.14 -13.44
N GLY A 102 10.23 0.70 -14.60
CA GLY A 102 11.21 1.41 -15.43
C GLY A 102 11.91 2.52 -14.63
N PHE A 103 13.25 2.59 -14.71
CA PHE A 103 14.12 3.56 -14.03
C PHE A 103 13.54 4.98 -14.01
N ARG A 104 12.78 5.32 -12.97
CA ARG A 104 12.33 6.68 -12.67
C ARG A 104 12.69 6.99 -11.23
N VAL A 105 13.57 7.99 -11.10
CA VAL A 105 14.33 8.41 -9.91
C VAL A 105 13.46 8.92 -8.74
N ASN A 106 12.13 8.73 -8.77
CA ASN A 106 11.22 9.16 -7.70
C ASN A 106 10.49 7.98 -7.03
N MET A 107 10.95 6.75 -7.25
CA MET A 107 10.22 5.52 -6.89
C MET A 107 10.76 4.79 -5.66
N GLU A 108 11.62 5.40 -4.84
CA GLU A 108 12.14 4.72 -3.63
C GLU A 108 11.04 4.39 -2.60
N VAL A 109 9.92 5.12 -2.60
CA VAL A 109 8.81 4.87 -1.66
C VAL A 109 7.84 3.79 -2.14
N LEU A 110 7.77 3.54 -3.46
CA LEU A 110 6.74 2.66 -4.05
C LEU A 110 7.27 1.29 -4.48
N THR A 111 8.58 1.13 -4.65
CA THR A 111 9.19 -0.14 -5.08
C THR A 111 10.28 -0.61 -4.13
N SER A 112 10.07 -0.44 -2.83
CA SER A 112 10.96 -1.02 -1.82
C SER A 112 10.61 -2.49 -1.55
N PHE A 113 10.71 -3.35 -2.57
CA PHE A 113 10.47 -4.80 -2.46
C PHE A 113 11.68 -5.60 -2.01
N GLN A 114 12.88 -5.00 -1.95
CA GLN A 114 14.14 -5.71 -1.68
C GLN A 114 14.85 -5.34 -0.36
N ASN A 115 14.33 -4.39 0.42
CA ASN A 115 14.90 -4.06 1.73
C ASN A 115 14.08 -4.73 2.85
N SER A 116 14.74 -5.43 3.76
CA SER A 116 14.17 -6.26 4.84
C SER A 116 13.38 -5.50 5.94
N PHE A 117 12.86 -4.30 5.65
CA PHE A 117 12.25 -3.38 6.62
C PHE A 117 10.80 -2.97 6.29
N TRP A 118 10.19 -3.58 5.28
CA TRP A 118 8.85 -3.23 4.82
C TRP A 118 7.87 -4.36 5.11
N MET A 119 6.84 -4.02 5.89
CA MET A 119 5.86 -4.95 6.48
C MET A 119 4.67 -5.21 5.57
N THR A 120 4.31 -4.25 4.72
CA THR A 120 3.19 -4.33 3.76
C THR A 120 3.59 -3.62 2.49
N SER A 121 3.61 -4.32 1.36
CA SER A 121 3.97 -3.70 0.08
C SER A 121 2.78 -2.90 -0.48
N LEU A 122 3.05 -1.71 -1.02
CA LEU A 122 2.06 -0.94 -1.76
C LEU A 122 2.23 -1.21 -3.26
N ILE A 123 1.24 -1.83 -3.90
CA ILE A 123 1.27 -2.06 -5.36
C ILE A 123 0.33 -1.07 -6.02
N LEU A 124 0.90 -0.14 -6.79
CA LEU A 124 0.18 0.67 -7.75
C LEU A 124 0.27 -0.03 -9.11
N LEU A 125 -0.86 -0.50 -9.63
CA LEU A 125 -0.92 -1.21 -10.91
C LEU A 125 -0.61 -0.23 -12.06
N SER A 126 0.61 -0.27 -12.60
CA SER A 126 0.89 0.24 -13.95
C SER A 126 1.07 -0.89 -14.99
N GLY A 127 1.04 -2.16 -14.55
CA GLY A 127 1.18 -3.34 -15.40
C GLY A 127 0.86 -4.64 -14.63
N ALA A 128 0.76 -5.75 -15.35
CA ALA A 128 0.54 -7.07 -14.76
C ALA A 128 1.81 -7.53 -14.02
N MET A 129 1.69 -7.77 -12.71
CA MET A 129 2.75 -8.37 -11.89
C MET A 129 2.39 -9.81 -11.57
N ASN A 130 3.35 -10.72 -11.73
CA ASN A 130 3.19 -12.09 -11.27
C ASN A 130 3.88 -12.24 -9.91
N MET A 131 3.16 -12.81 -8.96
CA MET A 131 3.58 -12.96 -7.57
C MET A 131 3.37 -14.41 -7.13
N SER A 132 4.30 -14.94 -6.34
CA SER A 132 4.20 -16.26 -5.72
C SER A 132 4.40 -16.12 -4.22
N VAL A 133 3.65 -16.89 -3.44
CA VAL A 133 3.96 -17.06 -2.02
C VAL A 133 5.26 -17.84 -1.89
N LYS A 134 6.07 -17.53 -0.87
CA LYS A 134 7.38 -18.15 -0.63
C LYS A 134 7.28 -19.56 -0.06
#